data_AF-A0AAV0DIG3-F1
#
_entry.id   AF-A0AAV0DIG3-F1
#
_cell.length_a   1.000
_cell.length_b   1.000
_cell.length_c   1.000
_cell.angle_alpha   90.00
_cell.angle_beta   90.00
_cell.angle_gamma   90.00
#
_symmetry.space_group_name_H-M   'P 1'
#
loop_
_entity.id
_entity.type
_entity.pdbx_description
1 polymer ?
#
loop_
_entity_poly.entity_id
_entity_poly.type
_entity_poly.pdbx_seq_one_letter_code
_entity_poly.pdbx_strand_id
1 'polypeptide(L)'
;MTVTTVTQTTQGDETGDDILSGHANITTMNTLLNTTEEGFYWVLGDIVSIENFREWCYLSCPTCNKKLKPEEERFRCSNCNETLAEGVY
;
A
#
# COMPACT_ATOMS: atom_id res chain seq x y z
N MET A 1 -2.62 24.78 18.52
CA MET A 1 -2.81 24.39 17.11
C MET A 1 -2.78 22.88 17.08
N THR A 2 -3.93 22.23 17.02
CA THR A 2 -4.03 20.77 16.98
C THR A 2 -4.15 20.35 15.53
N VAL A 3 -3.11 19.69 15.01
CA VAL A 3 -3.18 19.00 13.73
C VAL A 3 -3.45 17.54 14.06
N THR A 4 -4.55 17.00 13.54
CA THR A 4 -4.83 15.56 13.56
C THR A 4 -5.15 15.17 12.14
N THR A 5 -4.24 14.43 11.52
CA THR A 5 -4.50 13.76 10.24
C THR A 5 -3.97 12.35 10.36
N VAL A 6 -4.87 11.38 10.37
CA VAL A 6 -4.58 9.95 10.35
C VAL A 6 -5.19 9.40 9.08
N THR A 7 -4.38 8.79 8.22
CA THR A 7 -4.89 7.87 7.20
C THR A 7 -3.99 6.66 7.14
N GLN A 8 -4.43 5.57 7.79
CA GLN A 8 -3.83 4.25 7.71
C GLN A 8 -4.50 3.44 6.59
N THR A 9 -3.73 2.70 5.83
CA THR A 9 -4.13 1.38 5.28
C THR A 9 -2.90 0.62 4.81
N THR A 10 -2.30 -0.14 5.73
CA THR A 10 -1.45 -1.28 5.37
C THR A 10 -1.78 -2.40 6.35
N GLN A 11 -2.29 -3.52 5.84
CA GLN A 11 -2.37 -4.77 6.60
C GLN A 11 -0.93 -5.16 6.99
N GLY A 12 -0.60 -4.98 8.27
CA GLY A 12 0.73 -5.19 8.85
C GLY A 12 0.82 -4.46 10.19
N ASP A 13 0.35 -5.10 11.26
CA ASP A 13 -0.01 -4.57 12.58
C ASP A 13 1.18 -4.10 13.45
N GLU A 14 2.41 -4.17 12.93
CA GLU A 14 3.63 -3.99 13.74
C GLU A 14 4.35 -2.65 13.55
N THR A 15 4.03 -1.88 12.50
CA THR A 15 4.66 -0.56 12.27
C THR A 15 3.82 0.61 12.78
N GLY A 16 2.49 0.48 12.89
CA GLY A 16 1.63 1.58 13.33
C GLY A 16 1.87 2.05 14.78
N ASP A 17 2.48 1.22 15.63
CA ASP A 17 2.66 1.47 17.07
C ASP A 17 3.78 2.50 17.36
N ASP A 18 4.83 2.56 16.52
CA ASP A 18 5.94 3.49 16.72
C ASP A 18 5.52 4.96 16.64
N ILE A 19 4.58 5.28 15.74
CA ILE A 19 4.02 6.64 15.65
C ILE A 19 3.17 6.93 16.89
N LEU A 20 2.29 6.01 17.27
CA LEU A 20 1.31 6.22 18.33
C LEU A 20 1.98 6.29 19.72
N SER A 21 3.06 5.54 19.91
CA SER A 21 3.91 5.59 21.11
C SER A 21 4.82 6.82 21.15
N GLY A 22 4.90 7.63 20.08
CA GLY A 22 5.78 8.79 19.98
C GLY A 22 7.26 8.43 19.80
N HIS A 23 7.56 7.19 19.42
CA HIS A 23 8.92 6.67 19.24
C HIS A 23 9.39 6.69 17.78
N ALA A 24 8.50 7.04 16.84
CA ALA A 24 8.82 7.17 15.43
C ALA A 24 9.89 8.25 15.18
N ASN A 25 11.06 7.84 14.69
CA ASN A 25 12.10 8.75 14.25
C ASN A 25 11.77 9.28 12.83
N ILE A 26 11.38 10.55 12.74
CA ILE A 26 11.04 11.17 11.46
C ILE A 26 12.30 11.45 10.63
N THR A 27 12.37 10.80 9.48
CA THR A 27 13.40 10.95 8.46
C THR A 27 12.98 12.03 7.46
N THR A 28 13.89 12.96 7.14
CA THR A 28 13.63 13.96 6.09
C THR A 28 13.71 13.33 4.71
N MET A 29 12.98 13.87 3.73
CA MET A 29 13.07 13.41 2.33
C MET A 29 14.51 13.46 1.79
N ASN A 30 15.28 14.52 2.12
CA ASN A 30 16.67 14.61 1.70
C ASN A 30 17.54 13.52 2.33
N THR A 31 17.32 13.18 3.61
CA THR A 31 18.02 12.06 4.24
C THR A 31 17.67 10.74 3.56
N LEU A 32 16.38 10.46 3.38
CA LEU A 32 15.90 9.23 2.76
C LEU A 32 16.48 9.01 1.35
N LEU A 33 16.52 10.07 0.52
CA LEU A 33 17.08 10.02 -0.83
C LEU A 33 18.58 9.73 -0.89
N ASN A 34 19.31 9.98 0.20
CA ASN A 34 20.76 9.76 0.29
C ASN A 34 21.13 8.50 1.10
N THR A 35 20.15 7.80 1.67
CA THR A 35 20.38 6.58 2.44
C THR A 35 20.55 5.38 1.51
N THR A 36 21.52 4.51 1.81
CA THR A 36 21.75 3.24 1.09
C THR A 36 21.33 2.01 1.90
N GLU A 37 20.95 2.20 3.16
CA GLU A 37 20.48 1.12 4.03
C GLU A 37 19.04 0.73 3.68
N GLU A 38 18.77 -0.56 3.63
CA GLU A 38 17.41 -1.07 3.49
C GLU A 38 16.71 -1.02 4.86
N GLY A 39 15.48 -0.53 4.90
CA GLY A 39 14.74 -0.44 6.16
C GLY A 39 13.41 0.31 6.05
N PHE A 40 12.74 0.43 7.19
CA PHE A 40 11.52 1.20 7.35
C PHE A 40 11.85 2.61 7.84
N TYR A 41 11.24 3.62 7.20
CA TYR A 41 11.45 5.02 7.54
C TYR A 41 10.11 5.73 7.71
N TRP A 42 10.03 6.58 8.73
CA TRP A 42 8.91 7.48 8.91
C TRP A 42 9.20 8.81 8.22
N VAL A 43 8.33 9.26 7.32
CA VAL A 43 8.47 10.55 6.66
C VAL A 43 7.22 11.39 6.93
N LEU A 44 7.42 12.61 7.41
CA LEU A 44 6.35 13.59 7.51
C LEU A 44 6.33 14.40 6.21
N GLY A 45 5.17 14.41 5.54
CA GLY A 45 4.99 15.16 4.29
C GLY A 45 3.53 15.45 3.98
N ASP A 46 3.31 16.47 3.17
CA ASP A 46 2.01 16.81 2.62
C ASP A 46 1.77 16.07 1.31
N ILE A 47 0.55 15.58 1.10
CA ILE A 47 0.16 14.98 -0.18
C ILE A 47 0.02 16.11 -1.21
N VAL A 48 1.00 16.24 -2.10
CA VAL A 48 1.01 17.29 -3.15
C VAL A 48 0.20 16.87 -4.38
N SER A 49 0.23 15.59 -4.74
CA SER A 49 -0.50 15.05 -5.89
C SER A 49 -0.71 13.55 -5.75
N ILE A 50 -1.74 13.04 -6.45
CA ILE A 50 -2.05 11.61 -6.56
C ILE A 50 -2.05 11.25 -8.05
N GLU A 51 -1.17 10.36 -8.47
CA GLU A 51 -1.11 9.86 -9.85
C GLU A 51 -2.21 8.80 -10.07
N ASN A 52 -3.45 9.24 -10.23
CA ASN A 52 -4.60 8.34 -10.37
C ASN A 52 -4.81 7.78 -11.79
N PHE A 53 -3.83 7.89 -12.68
CA PHE A 53 -3.89 7.37 -14.04
C PHE A 53 -3.07 6.08 -14.16
N ARG A 54 -3.63 5.07 -14.84
CA ARG A 54 -3.01 3.75 -15.12
C ARG A 54 -2.54 2.99 -13.87
N GLU A 55 -3.22 1.89 -13.55
CA GLU A 55 -2.79 0.92 -12.52
C GLU A 55 -2.86 1.38 -11.05
N TRP A 56 -3.52 2.50 -10.75
CA TRP A 56 -3.78 2.95 -9.37
C TRP A 56 -4.47 1.90 -8.49
N CYS A 57 -5.31 1.06 -9.11
CA CYS A 57 -5.93 -0.10 -8.50
C CYS A 57 -5.87 -1.30 -9.45
N TYR A 58 -6.07 -2.50 -8.89
CA TYR A 58 -6.13 -3.74 -9.64
C TYR A 58 -7.16 -4.69 -9.04
N LEU A 59 -7.70 -5.58 -9.87
CA LEU A 59 -8.55 -6.67 -9.40
C LEU A 59 -7.67 -7.73 -8.73
N SER A 60 -7.94 -8.02 -7.46
CA SER A 60 -7.19 -8.97 -6.65
C SER A 60 -7.97 -10.27 -6.46
N CYS A 61 -7.25 -11.37 -6.26
CA CYS A 61 -7.85 -12.62 -5.79
C CYS A 61 -8.34 -12.42 -4.34
N PRO A 62 -9.60 -12.71 -4.00
CA PRO A 62 -10.13 -12.50 -2.65
C PRO A 62 -9.44 -13.39 -1.59
N THR A 63 -8.80 -14.48 -2.02
CA THR A 63 -8.12 -15.44 -1.13
C THR A 63 -6.67 -15.05 -0.83
N CYS A 64 -5.95 -14.48 -1.80
CA CYS A 64 -4.49 -14.26 -1.67
C CYS A 64 -4.01 -12.86 -2.10
N ASN A 65 -4.93 -11.95 -2.41
CA ASN A 65 -4.70 -10.57 -2.84
C ASN A 65 -3.82 -10.40 -4.10
N LYS A 66 -3.41 -11.47 -4.77
CA LYS A 66 -2.62 -11.40 -6.00
C LYS A 66 -3.43 -10.80 -7.15
N LYS A 67 -2.82 -9.92 -7.94
CA LYS A 67 -3.41 -9.34 -9.16
C LYS A 67 -3.89 -10.45 -10.10
N LEU A 68 -5.16 -10.39 -10.46
CA LEU A 68 -5.79 -11.32 -11.40
C LEU A 68 -5.35 -11.01 -12.83
N LYS A 69 -5.27 -12.05 -13.66
CA LYS A 69 -5.01 -11.93 -15.09
C LYS A 69 -6.31 -12.11 -15.88
N PRO A 70 -6.59 -11.28 -16.90
CA PRO A 70 -7.72 -11.53 -17.78
C PRO A 70 -7.50 -12.84 -18.56
N GLU A 71 -8.55 -13.65 -18.66
CA GLU A 71 -8.59 -14.92 -19.40
C GLU A 71 -9.97 -15.00 -20.07
N GLU A 72 -10.04 -14.62 -21.35
CA GLU A 72 -11.28 -14.47 -22.12
C GLU A 72 -12.29 -13.54 -21.40
N GLU A 73 -13.45 -14.06 -20.99
CA GLU A 73 -14.52 -13.34 -20.25
C GLU A 73 -14.39 -13.51 -18.72
N ARG A 74 -13.23 -13.94 -18.23
CA ARG A 74 -12.99 -14.26 -16.82
C ARG A 74 -11.65 -13.72 -16.33
N PHE A 75 -11.40 -13.90 -15.05
CA PHE A 75 -10.16 -13.51 -14.38
C PHE A 75 -9.53 -14.71 -13.68
N ARG A 76 -8.23 -14.93 -13.85
CA ARG A 76 -7.51 -16.05 -13.23
C ARG A 76 -6.49 -15.60 -12.21
N CYS A 77 -6.55 -16.21 -11.03
CA CYS A 77 -5.50 -16.10 -10.03
C CYS A 77 -4.37 -17.08 -10.37
N SER A 78 -3.19 -16.55 -10.68
CA SER A 78 -2.00 -17.38 -10.94
C SER A 78 -1.45 -18.12 -9.71
N ASN A 79 -1.91 -17.78 -8.50
CA ASN A 79 -1.44 -18.42 -7.26
C ASN A 79 -2.40 -19.52 -6.78
N CYS A 80 -3.69 -19.20 -6.67
CA CYS A 80 -4.72 -20.16 -6.25
C CYS A 80 -5.16 -21.08 -7.39
N ASN A 81 -4.83 -20.72 -8.65
CA ASN A 81 -5.27 -21.41 -9.86
C ASN A 81 -6.81 -21.46 -10.01
N GLU A 82 -7.48 -20.44 -9.49
CA GLU A 82 -8.94 -20.26 -9.54
C GLU A 82 -9.33 -19.23 -10.59
N THR A 83 -10.48 -19.45 -11.23
CA THR A 83 -11.07 -18.55 -12.22
C THR A 83 -12.32 -17.89 -11.63
N LEU A 84 -12.34 -16.57 -11.65
CA LEU A 84 -13.39 -15.70 -11.14
C LEU A 84 -14.19 -15.11 -12.32
N ALA A 85 -15.51 -15.08 -12.19
CA ALA A 85 -16.38 -14.44 -13.16
C ALA A 85 -16.34 -12.91 -12.99
N GLU A 86 -16.58 -12.18 -14.08
CA GLU A 86 -16.77 -10.73 -14.04
C GLU A 86 -17.97 -10.39 -13.12
N GLY A 87 -17.79 -9.43 -12.20
CA GLY A 87 -18.85 -9.01 -11.26
C GLY A 87 -18.94 -9.77 -9.93
N VAL A 88 -18.11 -10.80 -9.71
CA VAL A 88 -17.97 -11.43 -8.38
C VAL A 88 -16.75 -10.81 -7.70
N TYR A 89 -16.98 -9.66 -7.06
CA TYR A 89 -15.97 -8.94 -6.27
C TYR A 89 -16.42 -8.87 -4.82
#